data_AF-A5X5G1-F1
#
_entry.id   AF-A5X5G1-F1
#
_cell.length_a   1.000
_cell.length_b   1.000
_cell.length_c   1.000
_cell.angle_alpha   90.00
_cell.angle_beta   90.00
_cell.angle_gamma   90.00
#
_symmetry.space_group_name_H-M   'P 1'
#
loop_
_entity.id
_entity.type
_entity.pdbx_description
1 polymer ?
#
loop_
_entity_poly.entity_id
_entity_poly.type
_entity_poly.pdbx_seq_one_letter_code
_entity_poly.pdbx_strand_id
1 'polypeptide(L)'
;DAMEGPTPVSALIHAATMVTAGVFMIARCSPLFEYPPTALIVTTFVGAMTSFFAATTGILQNDLKRVIAYSTCSQLGYMIFARGISNYSVS
;
A
#
# COMPACT_ATOMS: atom_id res chain seq x y z
N ASP A 1 -0.71 -12.40 -10.92
CA ASP A 1 0.55 -12.37 -11.71
C ASP A 1 0.91 -10.98 -12.22
N ALA A 2 1.79 -10.27 -11.51
CA ALA A 2 2.48 -9.07 -12.03
C ALA A 2 3.99 -9.33 -12.27
N MET A 3 4.45 -10.55 -11.99
CA MET A 3 5.86 -10.95 -11.94
C MET A 3 6.33 -11.69 -13.21
N GLU A 4 5.44 -11.90 -14.19
CA GLU A 4 5.76 -12.53 -15.48
C GLU A 4 6.40 -11.56 -16.48
N GLY A 5 6.33 -10.25 -16.22
CA GLY A 5 6.94 -9.21 -17.05
C GLY A 5 8.45 -9.05 -16.81
N PRO A 6 9.22 -8.58 -17.83
CA PRO A 6 10.66 -8.36 -17.72
C PRO A 6 10.99 -7.46 -16.52
N THR A 7 12.11 -7.75 -15.85
CA THR A 7 12.55 -7.15 -14.57
C THR A 7 12.44 -5.62 -14.45
N PRO A 8 12.69 -4.79 -15.48
CA PRO A 8 12.50 -3.34 -15.34
C PRO A 8 11.01 -2.91 -15.34
N VAL A 9 10.14 -3.66 -16.02
CA VAL A 9 8.72 -3.29 -16.19
C VAL A 9 7.89 -3.71 -14.97
N SER A 10 8.16 -4.89 -14.42
CA SER A 10 7.51 -5.36 -13.19
C SER A 10 7.93 -4.54 -11.96
N ALA A 11 9.21 -4.10 -11.90
CA ALA A 11 9.67 -3.16 -10.89
C ALA A 11 8.99 -1.79 -11.02
N LEU A 12 8.88 -1.22 -12.23
CA LEU A 12 8.29 0.11 -12.42
C LEU A 12 6.79 0.14 -12.08
N ILE A 13 6.00 -0.81 -12.58
CA ILE A 13 4.54 -0.79 -12.42
C ILE A 13 4.13 -1.14 -10.98
N HIS A 14 4.79 -2.14 -10.39
CA HIS A 14 4.39 -2.66 -9.09
C HIS A 14 5.00 -1.89 -7.91
N ALA A 15 6.09 -1.15 -8.12
CA ALA A 15 6.68 -0.32 -7.07
C ALA A 15 6.30 1.16 -7.16
N ALA A 16 6.17 1.74 -8.36
CA ALA A 16 6.23 3.19 -8.49
C ALA A 16 4.93 3.89 -8.92
N THR A 17 4.08 3.29 -9.76
CA THR A 17 3.01 4.06 -10.44
C THR A 17 1.59 3.62 -10.11
N MET A 18 1.27 2.33 -10.19
CA MET A 18 -0.13 1.86 -10.07
C MET A 18 -0.62 1.93 -8.62
N VAL A 19 0.27 1.63 -7.69
CA VAL A 19 -0.02 1.50 -6.26
C VAL A 19 0.08 2.81 -5.49
N THR A 20 0.96 3.73 -5.92
CA THR A 20 1.08 5.08 -5.35
C THR A 20 -0.08 5.99 -5.76
N ALA A 21 -0.68 5.75 -6.93
CA ALA A 21 -1.89 6.46 -7.38
C ALA A 21 -3.07 6.30 -6.40
N GLY A 22 -3.24 5.11 -5.80
CA GLY A 22 -4.25 4.89 -4.77
C GLY A 22 -4.02 5.71 -3.51
N VAL A 23 -2.78 5.73 -3.01
CA VAL A 23 -2.39 6.57 -1.85
C VAL A 23 -2.58 8.05 -2.17
N PHE A 24 -2.21 8.49 -3.38
CA PHE A 24 -2.39 9.86 -3.82
C PHE A 24 -3.87 10.27 -3.89
N MET A 25 -4.74 9.40 -4.39
CA MET A 25 -6.19 9.65 -4.42
C MET A 25 -6.73 9.86 -3.01
N ILE A 26 -6.39 9.00 -2.05
CA ILE A 26 -6.84 9.14 -0.65
C ILE A 26 -6.34 10.47 -0.07
N ALA A 27 -5.09 10.85 -0.34
CA ALA A 27 -4.54 12.13 0.11
C ALA A 27 -5.25 13.34 -0.51
N ARG A 28 -5.64 13.28 -1.80
CA ARG A 28 -6.37 14.35 -2.48
C ARG A 28 -7.85 14.42 -2.08
N CYS A 29 -8.45 13.28 -1.77
CA CYS A 29 -9.80 13.17 -1.26
C CYS A 29 -9.86 13.31 0.27
N SER A 30 -8.79 13.74 0.95
CA SER A 30 -8.78 13.96 2.40
C SER A 30 -9.98 14.73 2.94
N PRO A 31 -10.47 15.84 2.34
CA PRO A 31 -11.67 16.52 2.86
C PRO A 31 -12.92 15.63 2.81
N LEU A 32 -13.00 14.66 1.90
CA LEU A 32 -14.14 13.74 1.77
C LEU A 32 -14.07 12.59 2.78
N PHE A 33 -12.86 12.09 3.08
CA PHE A 33 -12.64 11.04 4.07
C PHE A 33 -12.81 11.53 5.52
N GLU A 34 -12.59 12.82 5.79
CA GLU A 34 -12.80 13.42 7.13
C GLU A 34 -14.27 13.62 7.50
N TYR A 35 -15.21 13.59 6.56
CA TYR A 35 -16.65 13.76 6.88
C TYR A 35 -17.23 12.59 7.68
N PRO A 36 -17.11 11.32 7.21
CA PRO A 36 -17.56 10.17 7.97
C PRO A 36 -16.40 9.47 8.72
N PRO A 37 -16.43 9.39 10.07
CA PRO A 37 -15.39 8.69 10.84
C PRO A 37 -15.31 7.19 10.49
N THR A 38 -16.40 6.60 10.00
CA THR A 38 -16.43 5.22 9.49
C THR A 38 -15.49 4.99 8.31
N ALA A 39 -15.32 5.97 7.41
CA ALA A 39 -14.41 5.81 6.27
C ALA A 39 -12.94 5.77 6.71
N LEU A 40 -12.56 6.59 7.70
CA LEU A 40 -11.24 6.59 8.30
C LEU A 40 -10.94 5.26 9.01
N ILE A 41 -11.90 4.76 9.80
CA ILE A 41 -11.78 3.48 10.50
C ILE A 41 -11.56 2.34 9.50
N VAL A 42 -12.39 2.25 8.45
CA VAL A 42 -12.25 1.21 7.42
C VAL A 42 -10.88 1.30 6.74
N THR A 43 -10.46 2.50 6.35
CA THR A 43 -9.15 2.72 5.69
C THR A 43 -7.98 2.31 6.59
N THR A 44 -8.07 2.65 7.89
CA THR A 44 -7.06 2.28 8.90
C THR A 44 -6.96 0.76 9.04
N PHE A 45 -8.09 0.07 9.23
CA PHE A 45 -8.10 -1.38 9.40
C PHE A 45 -7.63 -2.12 8.15
N VAL A 46 -8.09 -1.69 6.96
CA VAL A 46 -7.67 -2.30 5.69
C VAL A 46 -6.17 -2.08 5.45
N GLY A 47 -5.65 -0.87 5.69
CA GLY A 47 -4.23 -0.56 5.56
C GLY A 47 -3.35 -1.40 6.50
N ALA A 48 -3.72 -1.46 7.78
CA ALA A 48 -3.01 -2.24 8.79
C ALA A 48 -3.01 -3.74 8.47
N MET A 49 -4.18 -4.31 8.16
CA MET A 49 -4.28 -5.73 7.79
C MET A 49 -3.46 -6.04 6.54
N THR A 50 -3.55 -5.20 5.50
CA THR A 50 -2.75 -5.39 4.27
C THR A 50 -1.26 -5.34 4.57
N SER A 51 -0.79 -4.39 5.38
CA SER A 51 0.62 -4.30 5.75
C SER A 51 1.12 -5.54 6.50
N PHE A 52 0.30 -6.05 7.42
CA PHE A 52 0.63 -7.21 8.23
C PHE A 52 0.65 -8.48 7.38
N PHE A 53 -0.41 -8.74 6.61
CA PHE A 53 -0.49 -9.91 5.74
C PHE A 53 0.65 -9.92 4.71
N ALA A 54 0.91 -8.80 4.03
CA ALA A 54 1.98 -8.71 3.05
C ALA A 54 3.36 -8.97 3.66
N ALA A 55 3.64 -8.42 4.86
CA ALA A 55 4.89 -8.66 5.57
C ALA A 55 5.05 -10.13 5.96
N THR A 56 4.01 -10.74 6.54
CA THR A 56 4.05 -12.16 6.95
C THR A 56 4.21 -13.09 5.76
N THR A 57 3.50 -12.84 4.64
CA THR A 57 3.64 -13.65 3.43
C THR A 57 4.99 -13.44 2.74
N GLY A 58 5.61 -12.27 2.90
CA GLY A 58 6.92 -11.94 2.35
C GLY A 58 8.06 -12.74 2.99
N ILE A 59 7.98 -12.99 4.31
CA ILE A 59 8.97 -13.80 5.05
C ILE A 59 9.01 -15.25 4.54
N LEU A 60 7.87 -15.77 4.08
CA LEU A 60 7.75 -17.14 3.59
C LEU A 60 8.13 -17.30 2.10
N GLN A 61 8.57 -16.24 1.42
CA GLN A 61 8.97 -16.34 0.01
C GLN A 61 10.44 -16.72 -0.16
N ASN A 62 10.68 -17.71 -1.03
CA ASN A 62 12.02 -18.17 -1.38
C ASN A 62 12.67 -17.36 -2.52
N ASP A 63 11.86 -16.64 -3.32
CA ASP A 63 12.35 -15.81 -4.43
C ASP A 63 12.55 -14.35 -4.00
N LEU A 64 13.77 -13.83 -4.14
CA LEU A 64 14.11 -12.43 -3.80
C LEU A 64 13.17 -11.41 -4.46
N LYS A 65 12.79 -11.62 -5.72
CA LYS A 65 11.86 -10.73 -6.44
C LYS A 65 10.49 -10.68 -5.78
N ARG A 66 10.00 -11.81 -5.25
CA ARG A 66 8.72 -11.89 -4.54
C ARG A 66 8.83 -11.22 -3.17
N VAL A 67 9.92 -11.44 -2.44
CA VAL A 67 10.18 -10.79 -1.16
C VAL A 67 10.12 -9.26 -1.29
N ILE A 68 10.78 -8.70 -2.31
CA ILE A 68 10.78 -7.26 -2.56
C ILE A 68 9.37 -6.76 -2.93
N ALA A 69 8.63 -7.48 -3.79
CA ALA A 69 7.26 -7.11 -4.15
C ALA A 69 6.32 -7.07 -2.94
N TYR A 70 6.40 -8.08 -2.05
CA TYR A 70 5.62 -8.10 -0.82
C TYR A 70 6.05 -7.01 0.17
N SER A 71 7.33 -6.68 0.23
CA SER A 71 7.83 -5.55 1.03
C SER A 71 7.21 -4.23 0.56
N THR A 72 7.17 -3.98 -0.76
CA THR A 72 6.51 -2.80 -1.31
C THR A 72 5.01 -2.78 -1.01
N CYS A 73 4.33 -3.92 -1.18
CA CYS A 73 2.91 -4.07 -0.81
C CYS A 73 2.66 -3.73 0.67
N SER A 74 3.53 -4.20 1.57
CA SER A 74 3.44 -3.89 2.99
C SER A 74 3.64 -2.39 3.27
N GLN A 75 4.62 -1.78 2.62
CA GLN A 75 4.93 -0.35 2.74
C GLN A 75 3.78 0.54 2.25
N LEU A 76 3.08 0.13 1.20
CA LEU A 76 1.88 0.80 0.70
C LEU A 76 0.70 0.66 1.67
N GLY A 77 0.49 -0.54 2.23
CA GLY A 77 -0.49 -0.76 3.29
C GLY A 77 -0.26 0.16 4.49
N TYR A 78 1.01 0.38 4.85
CA TYR A 78 1.42 1.32 5.88
C TYR A 78 1.11 2.77 5.51
N MET A 79 1.33 3.18 4.26
CA MET A 79 0.94 4.51 3.78
C MET A 79 -0.57 4.72 3.85
N ILE A 80 -1.38 3.70 3.53
CA ILE A 80 -2.85 3.76 3.63
C ILE A 80 -3.28 3.85 5.10
N PHE A 81 -2.67 3.06 5.98
CA PHE A 81 -2.90 3.12 7.43
C PHE A 81 -2.65 4.53 7.99
N ALA A 82 -1.51 5.15 7.65
CA ALA A 82 -1.18 6.51 8.08
C ALA A 82 -2.24 7.54 7.64
N ARG A 83 -2.86 7.34 6.46
CA ARG A 83 -3.91 8.23 5.94
C ARG A 83 -5.26 7.96 6.60
N GLY A 84 -5.50 6.73 7.04
CA GLY A 84 -6.67 6.35 7.83
C GLY A 84 -6.70 6.99 9.23
N ILE A 85 -5.54 7.26 9.84
CA ILE A 85 -5.43 8.00 11.12
C ILE A 85 -5.35 9.53 10.93
N SER A 86 -5.84 10.03 9.79
CA SER A 86 -5.82 11.44 9.40
C SER A 86 -4.43 12.08 9.26
N ASN A 87 -3.37 11.26 9.15
CA ASN A 87 -2.00 11.75 8.98
C ASN A 87 -1.59 11.79 7.51
N TYR A 88 -2.16 12.74 6.76
CA TYR A 88 -1.93 12.86 5.32
C TYR A 88 -0.55 13.42 4.95
N SER A 89 0.10 14.11 5.90
CA SER A 89 1.32 14.90 5.67
C SER A 89 2.62 14.15 5.94
N VAL A 90 2.61 12.80 6.00
CA VAL A 90 3.86 12.03 6.14
C VAL A 90 4.68 12.18 4.86
N SER A 91 5.54 13.20 4.86
CA SER A 91 6.67 13.49 3.99
C SER A 91 7.86 12.63 4.37
#